data_AF-A0A9E2J892-F1
#
_entry.id   AF-A0A9E2J892-F1
#
_cell.length_a   1.000
_cell.length_b   1.000
_cell.length_c   1.000
_cell.angle_alpha   90.00
_cell.angle_beta   90.00
_cell.angle_gamma   90.00
#
_symmetry.space_group_name_H-M   'P 1'
#
loop_
_entity.id
_entity.type
_entity.pdbx_description
1 polymer ?
#
loop_
_entity_poly.entity_id
_entity_poly.type
_entity_poly.pdbx_seq_one_letter_code
_entity_poly.pdbx_strand_id
1 'polypeptide(L)' 'AENKLLKKAMRILFKELGPVETSRFLSITNQKRKESVKRHRDWQKGIDKELFYKEIFEEG' A
#
# COMPACT_ATOMS: atom_id res chain seq x y z
N ALA A 1 -27.42 -4.76 -12.66
CA ALA A 1 -27.26 -3.53 -11.85
C ALA A 1 -25.80 -3.09 -11.75
N GLU A 2 -24.91 -4.02 -11.44
CA GLU A 2 -23.45 -3.82 -11.28
C GLU A 2 -22.77 -3.07 -12.44
N ASN A 3 -23.06 -3.43 -13.69
CA ASN A 3 -22.52 -2.74 -14.87
C ASN A 3 -22.91 -1.25 -14.97
N LYS A 4 -24.07 -0.84 -14.44
CA LYS A 4 -24.47 0.59 -14.43
C LYS A 4 -23.71 1.37 -13.37
N LEU A 5 -23.48 0.75 -12.21
CA LEU A 5 -22.71 1.35 -11.12
C LEU A 5 -21.25 1.54 -11.55
N LEU A 6 -20.63 0.52 -12.14
CA LEU A 6 -19.25 0.58 -12.63
C LEU A 6 -19.08 1.70 -13.67
N LYS A 7 -19.97 1.78 -14.67
CA LYS A 7 -19.95 2.86 -15.67
C LYS A 7 -20.09 4.24 -15.03
N LYS A 8 -20.97 4.39 -14.04
CA LYS A 8 -21.15 5.66 -13.31
C LYS A 8 -19.89 6.05 -12.55
N ALA A 9 -19.26 5.11 -11.84
CA ALA A 9 -18.03 5.33 -11.09
C ALA A 9 -16.88 5.72 -12.02
N MET A 10 -16.67 4.98 -13.12
CA MET A 10 -15.64 5.29 -14.12
C MET A 10 -15.83 6.70 -14.70
N ARG A 11 -17.08 7.08 -15.04
CA ARG A 11 -17.37 8.43 -15.55
C ARG A 11 -17.03 9.52 -14.54
N ILE A 12 -17.33 9.31 -13.26
CA ILE A 12 -16.99 10.27 -12.20
C ILE A 12 -15.48 10.39 -12.06
N LEU A 13 -14.75 9.26 -12.00
CA LEU A 13 -13.30 9.27 -11.89
C LEU A 13 -12.65 10.03 -13.06
N PHE A 14 -13.04 9.72 -14.29
CA PHE A 14 -12.51 10.42 -15.46
C PHE A 14 -12.83 11.91 -15.46
N LYS A 15 -14.02 12.31 -15.00
CA LYS A 15 -14.43 13.70 -14.93
C LYS A 15 -13.64 14.50 -13.89
N GLU A 16 -13.43 13.93 -12.71
CA GLU A 16 -12.84 14.64 -11.57
C GLU A 16 -11.31 14.58 -11.55
N LEU A 17 -10.72 13.45 -11.99
CA LEU A 17 -9.28 13.21 -11.92
C LEU A 17 -8.59 13.32 -13.28
N GLY A 18 -9.34 13.22 -14.37
CA GLY A 18 -8.78 13.05 -15.71
C GLY A 18 -8.23 11.64 -15.95
N PRO A 19 -7.85 11.32 -17.20
CA PRO A 19 -7.52 9.96 -17.61
C PRO A 19 -6.24 9.41 -16.94
N VAL A 20 -5.21 10.25 -16.80
CA VAL A 20 -3.92 9.85 -16.21
C VAL A 20 -4.08 9.50 -14.73
N GLU A 21 -4.69 10.39 -13.94
CA GLU A 21 -4.86 10.16 -12.51
C GLU A 21 -5.91 9.08 -12.20
N THR A 22 -6.93 8.91 -13.06
CA THR A 22 -7.86 7.77 -12.96
C THR A 22 -7.12 6.44 -13.12
N SER A 23 -6.22 6.35 -14.12
CA SER A 23 -5.39 5.16 -14.32
C SER A 23 -4.49 4.89 -13.10
N ARG A 24 -3.85 5.94 -12.56
CA ARG A 24 -3.04 5.83 -11.35
C ARG A 24 -3.87 5.36 -10.17
N PHE A 25 -5.05 5.95 -9.92
CA PHE A 25 -5.96 5.56 -8.84
C PHE A 25 -6.37 4.09 -8.91
N LEU A 26 -6.78 3.62 -10.08
CA LEU A 26 -7.15 2.21 -10.29
C LEU A 26 -5.94 1.26 -10.14
N SER A 27 -4.73 1.75 -10.36
CA SER A 27 -3.50 0.97 -10.17
C SER A 27 -3.05 0.86 -8.70
N ILE A 28 -3.59 1.69 -7.79
CA ILE A 28 -3.21 1.68 -6.35
C ILE A 28 -3.52 0.31 -5.73
N THR A 29 -4.68 -0.27 -6.04
CA THR A 29 -5.06 -1.60 -5.53
C THR A 29 -4.28 -2.74 -6.19
N ASN A 30 -3.69 -2.48 -7.36
CA ASN A 30 -2.80 -3.41 -8.07
C ASN A 30 -1.34 -3.30 -7.62
N GLN A 31 -1.00 -2.43 -6.65
CA GLN A 31 0.29 -2.50 -5.98
C GLN A 31 0.34 -3.84 -5.25
N LYS A 32 1.01 -4.83 -5.87
CA LYS A 32 1.23 -6.15 -5.28
C LYS A 32 1.73 -5.95 -3.86
N ARG A 33 0.96 -6.46 -2.88
CA ARG A 33 1.40 -6.51 -1.48
C ARG A 33 2.84 -7.02 -1.50
N LYS A 34 3.76 -6.21 -1.00
CA LYS A 34 5.15 -6.63 -0.82
C LYS A 34 5.14 -7.94 -0.04
N GLU A 35 5.81 -8.96 -0.58
CA GLU A 35 5.92 -10.27 0.06
C GLU A 35 6.36 -10.08 1.53
N SER A 36 5.78 -10.86 2.43
CA SER A 36 5.88 -10.65 3.87
C SER A 36 7.33 -10.63 4.37
N VAL A 37 8.16 -11.56 3.89
CA VAL A 37 9.60 -11.61 4.22
C VAL A 37 10.32 -10.39 3.67
N LYS A 38 10.06 -9.99 2.43
CA LYS A 38 10.67 -8.77 1.86
C LYS A 38 10.29 -7.51 2.64
N ARG A 39 9.03 -7.41 3.09
CA ARG A 39 8.56 -6.31 3.94
C ARG A 39 9.26 -6.32 5.30
N HIS A 40 9.38 -7.48 5.92
CA HIS A 40 10.04 -7.64 7.21
C HIS A 40 11.52 -7.28 7.12
N ARG A 41 12.23 -7.72 6.07
CA ARG A 41 13.63 -7.37 5.85
C ARG A 41 13.85 -5.88 5.68
N ASP A 42 12.95 -5.20 4.98
CA ASP A 42 13.07 -3.74 4.80
C ASP A 42 12.73 -2.96 6.07
N TRP A 43 11.86 -3.50 6.93
CA TRP A 43 11.68 -2.99 8.29
C TRP A 43 12.95 -3.21 9.13
N GLN A 44 13.53 -4.41 9.12
CA GLN A 44 14.77 -4.73 9.86
C GLN A 44 15.96 -3.84 9.50
N LYS A 45 16.06 -3.39 8.24
CA LYS A 45 17.13 -2.46 7.81
C LYS A 45 17.07 -1.10 8.51
N GLY A 46 15.90 -0.68 8.99
CA GLY A 46 15.71 0.59 9.68
C GLY A 46 15.91 0.51 11.19
N ILE A 47 16.27 -0.65 11.73
CA ILE A 47 16.40 -0.89 13.17
C ILE A 47 17.85 -0.78 13.60
N ASP A 48 18.10 -0.03 14.67
CA ASP A 48 19.32 -0.14 15.44
C ASP A 48 19.25 -1.42 16.29
N LYS A 49 20.11 -2.38 15.95
CA LYS A 49 20.10 -3.71 16.58
C LYS A 49 20.38 -3.64 18.07
N GLU A 50 21.28 -2.76 18.49
CA GLU A 50 21.70 -2.69 19.89
C GLU A 50 20.58 -2.10 20.75
N LEU A 51 19.93 -1.04 20.26
CA LEU A 51 18.76 -0.46 20.93
C LEU A 51 17.60 -1.47 20.97
N PHE A 52 17.33 -2.15 19.86
CA PHE A 52 16.24 -3.12 19.79
C PHE A 52 16.45 -4.31 20.73
N TYR A 53 17.67 -4.86 20.78
CA TYR A 53 17.97 -5.94 21.71
C TYR A 53 17.91 -5.49 23.16
N LYS A 54 18.37 -4.27 23.44
CA LYS A 54 18.23 -3.66 24.76
C LYS A 54 16.75 -3.58 25.18
N GLU A 55 15.89 -3.02 24.34
CA GLU A 55 14.45 -2.91 24.63
C GLU A 55 13.76 -4.28 24.82
N ILE A 56 14.09 -5.27 24.00
CA ILE A 56 13.43 -6.59 24.04
C ILE A 56 13.94 -7.48 25.19
N PHE A 57 15.21 -7.35 25.56
CA PHE A 57 15.86 -8.23 26.53
C PHE A 57 16.15 -7.59 27.89
N GLU A 58 15.86 -6.29 28.09
CA GLU A 58 15.98 -5.64 29.42
C GLU A 58 14.78 -5.85 30.36
N GLU A 59 13.69 -6.49 29.91
CA GLU A 59 12.60 -6.95 30.80
C GLU A 59 12.81 -8.39 31.30
N GLY A 60 14.05 -8.73 31.68
CA GLY A 60 14.44 -10.03 32.25
C GLY A 60 14.91 -9.94 33.69
#